data_AF-B6QTE5-F1
#
_entry.id   AF-B6QTE5-F1
#
_cell.length_a   1.000
_cell.length_b   1.000
_cell.length_c   1.000
_cell.angle_alpha   90.00
_cell.angle_beta   90.00
_cell.angle_gamma   90.00
#
_symmetry.space_group_name_H-M   'P 1'
#
loop_
_entity.id
_entity.type
_entity.pdbx_description
1 polymer ?
#
loop_
_entity_poly.entity_id
_entity_poly.type
_entity_poly.pdbx_seq_one_letter_code
_entity_poly.pdbx_strand_id
1 'polypeptide(L)'
;MNLFDLNGFWYRSLLYKLQHDKLTFALPFINPSCRQFVTTAPNQPPNAVKVHARIVSHPLMRIGTIGTNGLARYQPFIVPWSRSFVSRTGAPNRKWVYRENEEVETPDKGSLSGRIHILGMGNIGCFVAHSLASRMTRPLITLLLHNRDMYERWLQRKQTIRLMTNGSDDNKTGFDVNVLDNKTWYSMPYWDERNPRLSPEEEEENYTSQLETNDAPSSEVDDFTDDEKIECLIVTTKAPLTVKALSSVSHRLTPDSTVLFLQNGMGVIDEVNEKVFPDPSDRPHYLQGIISHGVKMKKPFHIEYTGLGTTSIGNVLSSIPTTTDGKPSNTPWAPSTKYLARTLTLTAPLVAVAKSPIAILQDQLEKLAMNCVINPLTALLDVKNGELLYNYHMTRSMRMLLAEISTVICALPELDGVPGVKERFSTERLKARVIKLANATAQNTSSMLQDVHAMKTTEIEYINGYIVRRGNELGIRCALNYMIMQLVLGRNQISKLREAGAVPLSPLEVEEMEGEEGL
;
A
#
# COMPACT_ATOMS: atom_id res chain seq x y z
N MET A 1 -42.76 -7.30 -46.05
CA MET A 1 -43.24 -8.59 -46.61
C MET A 1 -42.13 -9.14 -47.50
N ASN A 2 -41.86 -10.45 -47.41
CA ASN A 2 -40.80 -11.27 -48.02
C ASN A 2 -39.51 -11.38 -47.18
N LEU A 3 -39.37 -12.41 -46.32
CA LEU A 3 -39.07 -13.86 -46.55
C LEU A 3 -37.54 -14.06 -46.71
N PHE A 4 -36.82 -14.56 -45.68
CA PHE A 4 -36.48 -15.99 -45.40
C PHE A 4 -35.73 -16.64 -46.60
N ASP A 5 -34.61 -17.36 -46.51
CA ASP A 5 -33.98 -18.07 -45.39
C ASP A 5 -32.59 -18.66 -45.82
N LEU A 6 -31.82 -19.10 -44.80
CA LEU A 6 -30.90 -20.26 -44.75
C LEU A 6 -29.52 -20.33 -45.47
N ASN A 7 -28.51 -20.49 -44.60
CA ASN A 7 -27.42 -21.50 -44.57
C ASN A 7 -26.44 -21.68 -45.75
N GLY A 8 -25.15 -21.68 -45.42
CA GLY A 8 -24.14 -22.37 -46.25
C GLY A 8 -22.68 -22.02 -45.96
N PHE A 9 -22.07 -22.73 -45.01
CA PHE A 9 -20.63 -23.02 -44.98
C PHE A 9 -20.13 -23.43 -46.37
N TRP A 10 -19.01 -22.86 -46.87
CA TRP A 10 -18.02 -23.60 -47.68
C TRP A 10 -16.66 -22.87 -47.69
N TYR A 11 -15.67 -23.59 -47.15
CA TYR A 11 -14.24 -23.51 -47.46
C TYR A 11 -14.01 -23.49 -48.98
N ARG A 12 -13.13 -22.61 -49.48
CA ARG A 12 -12.44 -22.85 -50.76
C ARG A 12 -10.94 -22.59 -50.67
N SER A 13 -10.24 -23.68 -50.96
CA SER A 13 -8.82 -23.90 -51.07
C SER A 13 -8.14 -23.10 -52.19
N LEU A 14 -6.90 -22.70 -51.89
CA LEU A 14 -5.66 -23.09 -52.59
C LEU A 14 -5.61 -22.94 -54.12
N LEU A 15 -4.78 -22.01 -54.61
CA LEU A 15 -3.59 -22.27 -55.46
C LEU A 15 -3.10 -20.96 -56.09
N TYR A 16 -1.91 -20.49 -55.72
CA TYR A 16 -0.91 -20.05 -56.71
C TYR A 16 0.51 -20.06 -56.12
N LYS A 17 1.30 -20.99 -56.66
CA LYS A 17 2.76 -21.06 -56.85
C LYS A 17 3.71 -20.40 -55.83
N LEU A 18 4.43 -21.30 -55.16
CA LEU A 18 5.80 -21.19 -54.67
C LEU A 18 6.72 -20.42 -55.63
N GLN A 19 7.33 -19.34 -55.14
CA GLN A 19 8.75 -19.07 -55.32
C GLN A 19 9.22 -17.97 -54.36
N HIS A 20 10.27 -18.30 -53.60
CA HIS A 20 11.10 -17.45 -52.73
C HIS A 20 10.58 -17.08 -51.33
N ASP A 21 11.13 -17.85 -50.38
CA ASP A 21 11.12 -17.68 -48.93
C ASP A 21 11.65 -16.31 -48.46
N LYS A 22 10.88 -15.67 -47.57
CA LYS A 22 11.29 -15.17 -46.23
C LYS A 22 10.18 -14.28 -45.66
N LEU A 23 9.34 -14.86 -44.80
CA LEU A 23 8.42 -14.11 -43.92
C LEU A 23 8.84 -14.34 -42.47
N THR A 24 9.45 -13.32 -41.90
CA THR A 24 9.88 -13.23 -40.51
C THR A 24 8.65 -12.94 -39.63
N PHE A 25 8.27 -13.87 -38.75
CA PHE A 25 7.35 -13.58 -37.65
C PHE A 25 8.16 -13.19 -36.41
N ALA A 26 7.81 -12.05 -35.81
CA ALA A 26 8.39 -11.56 -34.56
C ALA A 26 7.26 -11.32 -33.56
N LEU A 27 7.42 -11.82 -32.34
CA LEU A 27 6.98 -11.24 -31.06
C LEU A 27 7.65 -12.07 -29.91
N PRO A 28 7.84 -11.51 -28.69
CA PRO A 28 9.17 -11.16 -28.19
C PRO A 28 9.52 -11.77 -26.81
N PHE A 29 10.81 -11.91 -26.48
CA PHE A 29 11.49 -11.27 -25.33
C PHE A 29 12.89 -11.85 -25.01
N ILE A 30 13.81 -10.95 -24.65
CA ILE A 30 15.02 -11.06 -23.78
C ILE A 30 16.43 -11.11 -24.45
N ASN A 31 17.10 -9.94 -24.32
CA ASN A 31 18.54 -9.63 -24.18
C ASN A 31 19.45 -9.54 -25.45
N PRO A 32 20.04 -8.36 -25.76
CA PRO A 32 20.88 -8.15 -26.94
C PRO A 32 22.37 -8.28 -26.61
N SER A 33 22.92 -9.50 -26.62
CA SER A 33 24.39 -9.74 -26.64
C SER A 33 24.70 -11.19 -26.98
N CYS A 34 24.23 -11.70 -28.12
CA CYS A 34 24.69 -12.96 -28.71
C CYS A 34 24.21 -13.06 -30.16
N ARG A 35 25.11 -12.93 -31.14
CA ARG A 35 24.83 -13.30 -32.54
C ARG A 35 25.29 -14.75 -32.74
N GLN A 36 24.37 -15.68 -32.89
CA GLN A 36 24.66 -17.04 -33.36
C GLN A 36 24.26 -17.17 -34.83
N PHE A 37 25.18 -17.65 -35.67
CA PHE A 37 24.90 -18.07 -37.04
C PHE A 37 24.69 -19.58 -37.07
N VAL A 38 23.55 -20.04 -37.59
CA VAL A 38 23.27 -21.45 -37.88
C VAL A 38 23.16 -21.59 -39.40
N THR A 39 24.07 -22.34 -40.01
CA THR A 39 24.00 -22.76 -41.42
C THR A 39 23.81 -24.27 -41.46
N THR A 40 22.71 -24.74 -42.06
CA THR A 40 22.42 -26.17 -42.26
C THR A 40 22.74 -26.56 -43.70
N ALA A 41 23.59 -27.58 -43.90
CA ALA A 41 23.76 -28.28 -45.18
C ALA A 41 22.86 -29.53 -45.22
N PRO A 42 22.34 -29.95 -46.39
CA PRO A 42 21.33 -31.01 -46.48
C PRO A 42 21.96 -32.42 -46.54
N ASN A 43 21.18 -33.40 -46.07
CA ASN A 43 21.41 -34.86 -46.11
C ASN A 43 22.27 -35.48 -45.00
N GLN A 44 21.67 -35.76 -43.83
CA GLN A 44 21.99 -36.94 -42.99
C GLN A 44 20.85 -37.24 -41.97
N PRO A 45 20.57 -38.52 -41.63
CA PRO A 45 19.40 -38.96 -40.85
C PRO A 45 19.53 -38.76 -39.32
N PRO A 46 18.43 -38.87 -38.54
CA PRO A 46 18.31 -38.25 -37.24
C PRO A 46 18.86 -39.17 -36.14
N ASN A 47 20.05 -38.86 -35.65
CA ASN A 47 20.48 -39.03 -34.26
C ASN A 47 21.95 -38.59 -34.16
N ALA A 48 22.26 -37.78 -33.14
CA ALA A 48 23.54 -37.13 -32.83
C ALA A 48 23.78 -35.76 -33.50
N VAL A 49 23.24 -34.70 -32.89
CA VAL A 49 23.80 -33.35 -33.05
C VAL A 49 24.93 -33.18 -32.04
N LYS A 50 26.18 -33.21 -32.52
CA LYS A 50 27.37 -32.76 -31.79
C LYS A 50 27.47 -31.24 -31.90
N VAL A 51 27.43 -30.53 -30.78
CA VAL A 51 27.78 -29.10 -30.73
C VAL A 51 29.29 -29.00 -30.47
N HIS A 52 30.05 -28.54 -31.47
CA HIS A 52 31.45 -28.13 -31.29
C HIS A 52 31.50 -26.64 -30.94
N ALA A 53 31.76 -26.32 -29.67
CA ALA A 53 32.15 -24.98 -29.26
C ALA A 53 33.67 -24.83 -29.44
N ARG A 54 34.11 -23.96 -30.36
CA ARG A 54 35.51 -23.59 -30.55
C ARG A 54 35.84 -22.47 -29.58
N ILE A 55 36.50 -22.80 -28.46
CA ILE A 55 37.04 -21.81 -27.52
C ILE A 55 38.34 -21.29 -28.12
N VAL A 56 38.36 -20.03 -28.52
CA VAL A 56 39.61 -19.29 -28.74
C VAL A 56 40.15 -18.92 -27.37
N SER A 57 41.30 -19.47 -27.00
CA SER A 57 41.98 -19.25 -25.73
C SER A 57 43.29 -18.50 -25.95
N HIS A 58 43.60 -17.49 -25.12
CA HIS A 58 44.89 -17.37 -24.39
C HIS A 58 45.05 -16.03 -23.63
N PRO A 59 45.95 -15.95 -22.62
CA PRO A 59 46.59 -17.02 -21.81
C PRO A 59 46.42 -16.80 -20.28
N LEU A 60 46.31 -17.85 -19.46
CA LEU A 60 47.45 -18.49 -18.78
C LEU A 60 47.12 -19.96 -18.39
N MET A 61 48.10 -20.83 -18.66
CA MET A 61 48.09 -22.29 -18.56
C MET A 61 48.16 -22.85 -17.12
N ARG A 62 47.58 -24.05 -16.91
CA ARG A 62 48.37 -25.29 -16.72
C ARG A 62 47.53 -26.54 -17.01
N ILE A 63 48.13 -27.43 -17.79
CA ILE A 63 47.59 -28.68 -18.36
C ILE A 63 47.94 -29.85 -17.44
N GLY A 64 47.04 -30.85 -17.37
CA GLY A 64 47.36 -32.21 -16.93
C GLY A 64 46.33 -33.21 -17.49
N THR A 65 46.72 -33.97 -18.51
CA THR A 65 45.95 -35.06 -19.14
C THR A 65 46.41 -36.41 -18.59
N ILE A 66 45.49 -37.36 -18.37
CA ILE A 66 45.53 -38.85 -18.35
C ILE A 66 44.10 -39.26 -17.92
N GLY A 67 43.36 -40.28 -18.38
CA GLY A 67 43.54 -41.48 -19.18
C GLY A 67 42.28 -42.36 -18.93
N THR A 68 42.02 -43.32 -19.80
CA THR A 68 40.74 -44.01 -20.11
C THR A 68 40.16 -45.05 -19.11
N ASN A 69 38.83 -45.24 -19.20
CA ASN A 69 38.00 -46.44 -18.94
C ASN A 69 37.70 -46.94 -17.51
N GLY A 70 36.40 -47.16 -17.22
CA GLY A 70 35.94 -48.11 -16.17
C GLY A 70 34.58 -47.77 -15.54
N LEU A 71 33.57 -48.63 -15.77
CA LEU A 71 32.24 -48.63 -15.16
C LEU A 71 32.28 -48.65 -13.62
N ALA A 72 31.42 -47.86 -12.95
CA ALA A 72 30.48 -48.33 -11.90
C ALA A 72 29.77 -47.19 -11.13
N ARG A 73 28.44 -47.38 -11.00
CA ARG A 73 27.53 -47.05 -9.87
C ARG A 73 27.72 -45.75 -9.06
N TYR A 74 26.65 -44.95 -9.09
CA TYR A 74 26.38 -43.79 -8.25
C TYR A 74 26.25 -44.16 -6.75
N GLN A 75 27.10 -43.54 -5.92
CA GLN A 75 26.80 -43.14 -4.53
C GLN A 75 27.41 -41.74 -4.31
N PRO A 76 26.70 -40.81 -3.63
CA PRO A 76 27.19 -39.45 -3.41
C PRO A 76 28.17 -39.44 -2.22
N PHE A 77 29.44 -39.15 -2.48
CA PHE A 77 30.44 -38.94 -1.45
C PHE A 77 30.48 -37.46 -1.03
N ILE A 78 30.11 -37.28 0.23
CA ILE A 78 30.38 -36.15 1.10
C ILE A 78 31.90 -36.03 1.28
N VAL A 79 32.45 -34.83 1.14
CA VAL A 79 33.88 -34.56 1.38
C VAL A 79 34.12 -34.39 2.89
N PRO A 80 35.05 -35.13 3.52
CA PRO A 80 35.35 -35.04 4.94
C PRO A 80 36.64 -34.26 5.25
N TRP A 81 36.78 -33.92 6.54
CA TRP A 81 37.99 -33.70 7.38
C TRP A 81 37.88 -32.38 8.17
N SER A 82 38.14 -32.30 9.47
CA SER A 82 38.61 -33.29 10.46
C SER A 82 38.30 -32.76 11.87
N ARG A 83 37.88 -33.64 12.79
CA ARG A 83 37.82 -33.40 14.23
C ARG A 83 38.87 -34.28 14.89
N SER A 84 39.76 -33.67 15.66
CA SER A 84 40.57 -34.37 16.66
C SER A 84 39.95 -34.09 18.02
N PHE A 85 39.32 -35.12 18.59
CA PHE A 85 38.77 -35.12 19.94
C PHE A 85 39.80 -35.81 20.85
N VAL A 86 40.25 -35.12 21.89
CA VAL A 86 40.96 -35.72 23.03
C VAL A 86 40.02 -35.65 24.21
N SER A 87 39.67 -36.80 24.76
CA SER A 87 38.90 -36.94 25.99
C SER A 87 39.81 -36.77 27.20
N ARG A 88 39.35 -36.01 28.20
CA ARG A 88 39.74 -36.22 29.60
C ARG A 88 38.60 -35.78 30.51
N THR A 89 38.18 -36.75 31.30
CA THR A 89 37.20 -36.72 32.38
C THR A 89 37.75 -35.93 33.58
N GLY A 90 36.87 -35.21 34.29
CA GLY A 90 37.17 -34.63 35.61
C GLY A 90 36.36 -33.37 35.94
N ALA A 91 35.25 -33.54 36.68
CA ALA A 91 34.71 -32.48 37.56
C ALA A 91 35.59 -32.41 38.83
N PRO A 92 35.77 -31.27 39.55
CA PRO A 92 34.67 -30.53 40.18
C PRO A 92 34.84 -28.99 40.38
N ASN A 93 33.72 -28.34 40.76
CA ASN A 93 33.57 -27.10 41.56
C ASN A 93 34.55 -25.92 41.36
N ARG A 94 34.07 -24.82 40.75
CA ARG A 94 34.44 -23.44 41.17
C ARG A 94 33.28 -22.44 41.01
N LYS A 95 33.18 -21.62 42.06
CA LYS A 95 32.23 -20.56 42.40
C LYS A 95 31.88 -19.59 41.26
N TRP A 96 30.61 -19.21 41.20
CA TRP A 96 30.17 -17.98 40.55
C TRP A 96 30.73 -16.80 41.33
N VAL A 97 31.61 -16.02 40.70
CA VAL A 97 32.02 -14.71 41.19
C VAL A 97 31.12 -13.70 40.51
N TYR A 98 30.29 -13.01 41.30
CA TYR A 98 29.62 -11.79 40.88
C TYR A 98 30.72 -10.79 40.47
N ARG A 99 30.74 -10.41 39.20
CA ARG A 99 31.47 -9.24 38.75
C ARG A 99 30.48 -8.08 38.84
N GLU A 100 30.50 -7.40 39.98
CA GLU A 100 29.91 -6.08 40.12
C GLU A 100 30.70 -5.10 39.23
N ASN A 101 29.96 -4.16 38.63
CA ASN A 101 30.42 -3.04 37.81
C ASN A 101 30.72 -3.37 36.33
N GLU A 102 29.66 -3.60 35.55
CA GLU A 102 29.59 -3.04 34.21
C GLU A 102 28.70 -1.81 34.30
N GLU A 103 29.32 -0.65 34.11
CA GLU A 103 28.64 0.62 33.90
C GLU A 103 27.63 0.44 32.77
N VAL A 104 26.37 0.80 33.03
CA VAL A 104 25.31 0.82 32.03
C VAL A 104 25.74 1.82 30.96
N GLU A 105 26.27 1.32 29.84
CA GLU A 105 26.49 2.11 28.63
C GLU A 105 25.15 2.77 28.27
N THR A 106 25.14 4.09 28.29
CA THR A 106 24.04 4.90 27.74
C THR A 106 23.75 4.43 26.32
N PRO A 107 22.47 4.22 25.93
CA PRO A 107 22.15 3.73 24.60
C PRO A 107 22.75 4.67 23.55
N ASP A 108 23.51 4.08 22.63
CA ASP A 108 24.18 4.74 21.53
C ASP A 108 23.19 5.71 20.84
N LYS A 109 23.62 6.96 20.60
CA LYS A 109 22.80 8.08 20.09
C LYS A 109 22.18 7.86 18.68
N GLY A 110 22.19 6.63 18.17
CA GLY A 110 21.68 6.23 16.87
C GLY A 110 20.98 4.86 16.81
N SER A 111 20.66 4.22 17.94
CA SER A 111 19.90 2.97 17.92
C SER A 111 18.39 3.26 17.85
N LEU A 112 17.76 2.95 16.72
CA LEU A 112 16.30 3.04 16.56
C LEU A 112 15.59 2.14 17.58
N SER A 113 14.46 2.61 18.11
CA SER A 113 13.55 1.84 18.97
C SER A 113 13.02 0.57 18.29
N GLY A 114 12.98 0.56 16.96
CA GLY A 114 12.35 -0.50 16.17
C GLY A 114 10.82 -0.51 16.28
N ARG A 115 10.22 0.55 16.83
CA ARG A 115 8.77 0.71 16.96
C ARG A 115 8.17 1.29 15.67
N ILE A 116 7.05 0.71 15.22
CA ILE A 116 6.28 1.17 14.07
C ILE A 116 4.90 1.61 14.53
N HIS A 117 4.58 2.86 14.29
CA HIS A 117 3.26 3.43 14.58
C HIS A 117 2.38 3.35 13.33
N ILE A 118 1.11 2.97 13.50
CA ILE A 118 0.14 2.90 12.40
C ILE A 118 -1.00 3.85 12.68
N LEU A 119 -1.15 4.86 11.83
CA LEU A 119 -2.22 5.86 11.88
C LEU A 119 -3.30 5.54 10.83
N GLY A 120 -4.49 5.23 11.32
CA GLY A 120 -5.63 4.81 10.52
C GLY A 120 -5.82 3.29 10.56
N MET A 121 -6.94 2.85 11.13
CA MET A 121 -7.29 1.43 11.30
C MET A 121 -8.40 0.97 10.34
N GLY A 122 -8.31 1.42 9.09
CA GLY A 122 -9.16 0.94 8.00
C GLY A 122 -8.74 -0.42 7.46
N ASN A 123 -9.22 -0.80 6.26
CA ASN A 123 -8.88 -2.07 5.61
C ASN A 123 -7.35 -2.25 5.48
N ILE A 124 -6.68 -1.23 4.97
CA ILE A 124 -5.23 -1.26 4.71
C ILE A 124 -4.42 -1.22 6.01
N GLY A 125 -4.78 -0.35 6.96
CA GLY A 125 -4.11 -0.27 8.26
C GLY A 125 -4.17 -1.59 9.04
N CYS A 126 -5.35 -2.22 9.11
CA CYS A 126 -5.49 -3.54 9.72
C CYS A 126 -4.65 -4.60 8.99
N PHE A 127 -4.65 -4.59 7.65
CA PHE A 127 -3.88 -5.55 6.86
C PHE A 127 -2.37 -5.41 7.05
N VAL A 128 -1.86 -4.17 7.08
CA VAL A 128 -0.44 -3.90 7.30
C VAL A 128 -0.03 -4.28 8.73
N ALA A 129 -0.83 -3.90 9.74
CA ALA A 129 -0.59 -4.26 11.13
C ALA A 129 -0.54 -5.79 11.33
N HIS A 130 -1.54 -6.51 10.78
CA HIS A 130 -1.60 -7.97 10.80
C HIS A 130 -0.39 -8.61 10.10
N SER A 131 -0.04 -8.10 8.91
CA SER A 131 1.08 -8.62 8.13
C SER A 131 2.42 -8.45 8.87
N LEU A 132 2.66 -7.28 9.48
CA LEU A 132 3.86 -7.02 10.28
C LEU A 132 3.91 -7.90 11.54
N ALA A 133 2.76 -8.13 12.18
CA ALA A 133 2.66 -9.03 13.33
C ALA A 133 2.84 -10.51 12.96
N SER A 134 2.78 -10.87 11.67
CA SER A 134 2.98 -12.24 11.18
C SER A 134 4.45 -12.63 11.00
N ARG A 135 5.39 -11.70 11.24
CA ARG A 135 6.83 -11.95 11.11
C ARG A 135 7.34 -12.81 12.26
N MET A 136 8.37 -13.63 12.01
CA MET A 136 9.08 -14.38 13.05
C MET A 136 9.71 -13.44 14.09
N THR A 137 10.39 -12.38 13.60
CA THR A 137 10.85 -11.27 14.43
C THR A 137 9.86 -10.13 14.30
N ARG A 138 8.93 -10.10 15.24
CA ARG A 138 7.87 -9.11 15.30
C ARG A 138 8.43 -7.75 15.73
N PRO A 139 8.22 -6.67 14.95
CA PRO A 139 8.50 -5.32 15.41
C PRO A 139 7.49 -4.90 16.47
N LEU A 140 7.86 -3.96 17.35
CA LEU A 140 6.90 -3.31 18.23
C LEU A 140 5.92 -2.50 17.38
N ILE A 141 4.63 -2.76 17.49
CA ILE A 141 3.59 -2.11 16.68
C ILE A 141 2.63 -1.40 17.60
N THR A 142 2.52 -0.09 17.39
CA THR A 142 1.61 0.78 18.13
C THR A 142 0.49 1.25 17.21
N LEU A 143 -0.77 0.99 17.58
CA LEU A 143 -1.95 1.41 16.84
C LEU A 143 -2.42 2.76 17.36
N LEU A 144 -2.47 3.76 16.49
CA LEU A 144 -2.95 5.09 16.84
C LEU A 144 -4.45 5.19 16.55
N LEU A 145 -5.25 5.13 17.61
CA LEU A 145 -6.70 5.17 17.56
C LEU A 145 -7.23 6.60 17.77
N HIS A 146 -7.93 7.14 16.77
CA HIS A 146 -8.34 8.55 16.74
C HIS A 146 -9.51 8.92 17.67
N ASN A 147 -10.16 7.96 18.34
CA ASN A 147 -11.23 8.22 19.30
C ASN A 147 -11.46 7.03 20.26
N ARG A 148 -12.20 7.30 21.34
CA ARG A 148 -12.59 6.31 22.37
C ARG A 148 -13.48 5.20 21.82
N ASP A 149 -14.45 5.49 20.95
CA ASP A 149 -15.32 4.48 20.35
C ASP A 149 -14.54 3.38 19.62
N MET A 150 -13.45 3.75 18.95
CA MET A 150 -12.61 2.78 18.26
C MET A 150 -11.80 1.93 19.25
N TYR A 151 -11.40 2.50 20.38
CA TYR A 151 -10.79 1.76 21.48
C TYR A 151 -11.77 0.78 22.14
N GLU A 152 -13.03 1.18 22.36
CA GLU A 152 -14.05 0.26 22.86
C GLU A 152 -14.29 -0.90 21.90
N ARG A 153 -14.35 -0.63 20.59
CA ARG A 153 -14.41 -1.69 19.56
C ARG A 153 -13.17 -2.58 19.57
N TRP A 154 -12.00 -2.05 19.89
CA TRP A 154 -10.76 -2.80 20.05
C TRP A 154 -10.83 -3.76 21.24
N LEU A 155 -11.33 -3.28 22.39
CA LEU A 155 -11.58 -4.09 23.58
C LEU A 155 -12.63 -5.18 23.33
N GLN A 156 -13.75 -4.85 22.69
CA GLN A 156 -14.78 -5.83 22.27
C GLN A 156 -14.21 -6.94 21.37
N ARG A 157 -13.10 -6.66 20.66
CA ARG A 157 -12.37 -7.64 19.84
C ARG A 157 -11.21 -8.31 20.54
N LYS A 158 -11.19 -8.26 21.87
CA LYS A 158 -10.16 -8.90 22.70
C LYS A 158 -8.75 -8.49 22.27
N GLN A 159 -8.62 -7.24 21.80
CA GLN A 159 -7.36 -6.67 21.34
C GLN A 159 -6.70 -7.50 20.22
N THR A 160 -7.53 -7.95 19.26
CA THR A 160 -7.10 -8.78 18.13
C THR A 160 -7.41 -8.15 16.79
N ILE A 161 -6.48 -8.29 15.84
CA ILE A 161 -6.73 -8.08 14.41
C ILE A 161 -6.89 -9.45 13.76
N ARG A 162 -8.02 -9.64 13.06
CA ARG A 162 -8.33 -10.89 12.36
C ARG A 162 -8.26 -10.71 10.85
N LEU A 163 -7.55 -11.60 10.19
CA LEU A 163 -7.50 -11.72 8.73
C LEU A 163 -8.12 -13.04 8.30
N MET A 164 -9.28 -12.96 7.67
CA MET A 164 -9.94 -14.11 7.05
C MET A 164 -9.35 -14.35 5.66
N THR A 165 -8.79 -15.55 5.44
CA THR A 165 -8.30 -16.02 4.14
C THR A 165 -8.93 -17.36 3.83
N ASN A 166 -9.61 -17.49 2.70
CA ASN A 166 -10.31 -18.72 2.28
C ASN A 166 -11.24 -19.30 3.36
N GLY A 167 -11.95 -18.42 4.08
CA GLY A 167 -12.87 -18.80 5.16
C GLY A 167 -12.22 -19.17 6.50
N SER A 168 -10.88 -19.11 6.60
CA SER A 168 -10.15 -19.36 7.84
C SER A 168 -9.63 -18.04 8.44
N ASP A 169 -9.88 -17.83 9.73
CA ASP A 169 -9.43 -16.64 10.46
C ASP A 169 -8.02 -16.84 11.02
N ASP A 170 -7.08 -15.96 10.66
CA ASP A 170 -5.78 -15.81 11.32
C ASP A 170 -5.79 -14.59 12.25
N ASN A 171 -5.58 -14.83 13.54
CA ASN A 171 -5.69 -13.82 14.59
C ASN A 171 -4.30 -13.36 15.06
N LYS A 172 -4.10 -12.05 15.19
CA LYS A 172 -2.90 -11.46 15.78
C LYS A 172 -3.26 -10.61 17.01
N THR A 173 -2.49 -10.75 18.08
CA THR A 173 -2.60 -10.01 19.37
C THR A 173 -1.33 -9.19 19.60
N GLY A 174 -1.10 -8.60 20.79
CA GLY A 174 0.20 -8.03 21.20
C GLY A 174 0.56 -6.69 20.54
N PHE A 175 -0.46 -5.90 20.22
CA PHE A 175 -0.30 -4.54 19.72
C PHE A 175 -0.39 -3.56 20.89
N ASP A 176 0.49 -2.57 20.90
CA ASP A 176 0.36 -1.43 21.79
C ASP A 176 -0.67 -0.46 21.18
N VAL A 177 -1.32 0.34 22.01
CA VAL A 177 -2.39 1.23 21.56
C VAL A 177 -2.27 2.59 22.20
N ASN A 178 -2.34 3.63 21.37
CA ASN A 178 -2.60 4.98 21.83
C ASN A 178 -3.98 5.42 21.39
N VAL A 179 -4.65 6.16 22.26
CA VAL A 179 -5.99 6.71 22.00
C VAL A 179 -5.91 8.23 22.07
N LEU A 180 -6.43 8.87 21.03
CA LEU A 180 -6.60 10.32 21.00
C LEU A 180 -7.89 10.66 21.76
N ASP A 181 -7.75 11.45 22.83
CA ASP A 181 -8.87 12.03 23.57
C ASP A 181 -8.57 13.50 23.88
N ASN A 182 -9.54 14.39 23.63
CA ASN A 182 -9.40 15.83 23.84
C ASN A 182 -8.10 16.46 23.29
N LYS A 183 -7.65 16.00 22.10
CA LYS A 183 -6.40 16.40 21.41
C LYS A 183 -5.09 15.88 22.03
N THR A 184 -5.17 15.09 23.09
CA THR A 184 -4.02 14.48 23.75
C THR A 184 -4.00 12.98 23.48
N TRP A 185 -2.82 12.42 23.25
CA TRP A 185 -2.64 10.98 23.05
C TRP A 185 -2.33 10.31 24.38
N TYR A 186 -3.05 9.22 24.69
CA TYR A 186 -2.83 8.44 25.91
C TYR A 186 -2.40 7.02 25.55
N SER A 187 -1.44 6.46 26.30
CA SER A 187 -1.00 5.06 26.15
C SER A 187 -1.88 4.12 26.98
N MET A 188 -2.37 3.04 26.37
CA MET A 188 -3.25 2.05 27.01
C MET A 188 -2.48 0.76 27.35
N PRO A 189 -2.78 0.06 28.46
CA PRO A 189 -4.02 0.10 29.25
C PRO A 189 -4.04 1.09 30.45
N TYR A 190 -2.96 1.84 30.69
CA TYR A 190 -2.75 2.58 31.93
C TYR A 190 -3.78 3.68 32.26
N TRP A 191 -4.58 4.13 31.28
CA TRP A 191 -5.66 5.10 31.49
C TRP A 191 -6.91 4.53 32.20
N ASP A 192 -7.22 3.24 32.04
CA ASP A 192 -8.53 2.68 32.43
C ASP A 192 -8.60 2.26 33.92
N GLU A 193 -7.46 2.10 34.60
CA GLU A 193 -7.42 1.67 36.00
C GLU A 193 -7.94 2.71 37.01
N ARG A 194 -8.23 3.95 36.58
CA ARG A 194 -8.77 5.02 37.45
C ARG A 194 -10.03 5.73 36.94
N ASN A 195 -10.63 5.31 35.82
CA ASN A 195 -11.82 6.00 35.29
C ASN A 195 -13.05 5.09 35.13
N PRO A 196 -13.57 4.49 36.22
CA PRO A 196 -14.88 3.87 36.20
C PRO A 196 -15.92 5.00 36.21
N ARG A 197 -16.51 5.31 35.06
CA ARG A 197 -17.79 6.03 34.91
C ARG A 197 -18.14 7.00 36.06
N LEU A 198 -17.74 8.26 35.97
CA LEU A 198 -18.54 9.30 36.61
C LEU A 198 -19.90 9.32 35.91
N SER A 199 -20.91 8.78 36.58
CA SER A 199 -22.31 9.03 36.27
C SER A 199 -22.58 10.54 36.38
N PRO A 200 -23.44 11.13 35.54
CA PRO A 200 -23.78 12.56 35.62
C PRO A 200 -24.50 12.99 36.92
N GLU A 201 -24.70 12.07 37.86
CA GLU A 201 -25.51 12.27 39.06
C GLU A 201 -24.68 12.53 40.34
N GLU A 202 -23.34 12.55 40.27
CA GLU A 202 -22.49 12.77 41.46
C GLU A 202 -21.68 14.08 41.45
N GLU A 203 -21.92 14.98 40.49
CA GLU A 203 -21.23 16.30 40.43
C GLU A 203 -21.83 17.37 41.36
N GLU A 204 -22.93 17.11 42.08
CA GLU A 204 -23.61 18.15 42.89
C GLU A 204 -23.39 18.10 44.42
N GLU A 205 -22.67 17.14 45.00
CA GLU A 205 -22.59 17.05 46.49
C GLU A 205 -21.24 17.33 47.17
N ASN A 206 -20.19 17.75 46.45
CA ASN A 206 -18.89 18.02 47.09
C ASN A 206 -18.38 19.47 46.96
N TYR A 207 -19.30 20.43 46.95
CA TYR A 207 -19.00 21.86 47.09
C TYR A 207 -19.46 22.43 48.43
N THR A 208 -19.18 21.76 49.55
CA THR A 208 -19.17 22.47 50.85
C THR A 208 -18.29 21.76 51.88
N SER A 209 -17.41 22.54 52.49
CA SER A 209 -16.36 22.17 53.48
C SER A 209 -15.11 21.58 52.82
N GLN A 210 -13.89 22.12 52.96
CA GLN A 210 -13.30 22.85 54.07
C GLN A 210 -12.27 23.86 53.56
N LEU A 211 -12.33 25.08 54.10
CA LEU A 211 -11.24 26.03 54.14
C LEU A 211 -10.17 25.53 55.14
N GLU A 212 -8.92 25.91 54.85
CA GLU A 212 -7.72 25.86 55.72
C GLU A 212 -6.90 24.55 55.75
N THR A 213 -5.83 24.51 54.95
CA THR A 213 -4.45 24.71 55.44
C THR A 213 -3.46 24.72 54.26
N ASN A 214 -2.59 25.73 54.24
CA ASN A 214 -1.50 25.89 53.30
C ASN A 214 -0.35 24.88 53.59
N ASP A 215 0.43 24.61 52.54
CA ASP A 215 1.71 23.90 52.49
C ASP A 215 1.67 22.36 52.40
N ALA A 216 1.38 21.87 51.19
CA ALA A 216 1.82 20.57 50.70
C ALA A 216 2.18 20.67 49.20
N PRO A 217 3.25 19.99 48.73
CA PRO A 217 3.83 20.25 47.42
C PRO A 217 2.89 19.82 46.30
N SER A 218 2.85 20.62 45.24
CA SER A 218 2.27 20.26 43.95
C SER A 218 2.97 19.01 43.40
N SER A 219 2.39 17.83 43.66
CA SER A 219 2.89 16.56 43.15
C SER A 219 1.83 15.86 42.32
N GLU A 220 2.22 15.57 41.08
CA GLU A 220 1.65 14.62 40.11
C GLU A 220 0.56 15.15 39.15
N VAL A 221 1.03 15.89 38.14
CA VAL A 221 0.31 16.16 36.89
C VAL A 221 0.60 15.02 35.90
N ASP A 222 -0.44 14.33 35.45
CA ASP A 222 -0.59 13.51 34.22
C ASP A 222 0.62 12.74 33.67
N ASP A 223 0.85 11.49 34.11
CA ASP A 223 1.93 10.60 33.62
C ASP A 223 1.46 9.60 32.53
N PHE A 224 0.30 9.81 31.90
CA PHE A 224 -0.25 8.92 30.87
C PHE A 224 -0.29 9.51 29.45
N THR A 225 0.11 10.77 29.31
CA THR A 225 0.22 11.43 28.01
C THR A 225 1.41 10.85 27.25
N ASP A 226 1.15 10.26 26.09
CA ASP A 226 2.20 9.70 25.24
C ASP A 226 2.64 10.73 24.18
N ASP A 227 3.70 11.44 24.53
CA ASP A 227 4.45 12.32 23.65
C ASP A 227 5.76 11.67 23.15
N GLU A 228 5.88 10.34 23.19
CA GLU A 228 7.07 9.62 22.71
C GLU A 228 7.34 9.93 21.23
N LYS A 229 8.62 10.22 20.92
CA LYS A 229 9.11 10.48 19.56
C LYS A 229 8.74 9.31 18.63
N ILE A 230 8.05 9.61 17.53
CA ILE A 230 7.69 8.62 16.52
C ILE A 230 8.79 8.54 15.47
N GLU A 231 9.57 7.46 15.45
CA GLU A 231 10.61 7.24 14.44
C GLU A 231 10.07 6.72 13.10
N CYS A 232 9.10 5.80 13.15
CA CYS A 232 8.47 5.20 11.97
C CYS A 232 6.95 5.30 12.07
N LEU A 233 6.33 6.00 11.13
CA LEU A 233 4.88 6.17 11.03
C LEU A 233 4.37 5.63 9.70
N ILE A 234 3.34 4.80 9.73
CA ILE A 234 2.60 4.36 8.54
C ILE A 234 1.22 5.02 8.57
N VAL A 235 0.93 5.84 7.57
CA VAL A 235 -0.35 6.54 7.42
C VAL A 235 -1.22 5.79 6.41
N THR A 236 -2.38 5.31 6.87
CA THR A 236 -3.38 4.62 6.04
C THR A 236 -4.77 5.25 6.14
N THR A 237 -4.86 6.47 6.68
CA THR A 237 -6.07 7.29 6.65
C THR A 237 -6.43 7.67 5.21
N LYS A 238 -7.71 7.94 4.96
CA LYS A 238 -8.12 8.47 3.65
C LYS A 238 -7.57 9.87 3.43
N ALA A 239 -7.29 10.20 2.17
CA ALA A 239 -6.65 11.46 1.80
C ALA A 239 -7.27 12.73 2.44
N PRO A 240 -8.60 12.93 2.46
CA PRO A 240 -9.20 14.13 3.10
C PRO A 240 -8.98 14.24 4.61
N LEU A 241 -8.67 13.14 5.29
CA LEU A 241 -8.49 13.09 6.74
C LEU A 241 -7.01 13.12 7.13
N THR A 242 -6.09 12.91 6.19
CA THR A 242 -4.67 12.73 6.46
C THR A 242 -4.03 13.96 7.09
N VAL A 243 -4.37 15.18 6.64
CA VAL A 243 -3.83 16.41 7.24
C VAL A 243 -4.24 16.51 8.71
N LYS A 244 -5.54 16.39 9.02
CA LYS A 244 -6.04 16.43 10.40
C LYS A 244 -5.41 15.34 11.27
N ALA A 245 -5.29 14.12 10.73
CA ALA A 245 -4.70 13.00 11.44
C ALA A 245 -3.20 13.23 11.73
N LEU A 246 -2.44 13.72 10.75
CA LEU A 246 -1.02 14.03 10.95
C LEU A 246 -0.81 15.22 11.89
N SER A 247 -1.63 16.26 11.82
CA SER A 247 -1.56 17.39 12.76
C SER A 247 -1.65 16.91 14.21
N SER A 248 -2.47 15.90 14.50
CA SER A 248 -2.61 15.36 15.86
C SER A 248 -1.37 14.66 16.40
N VAL A 249 -0.42 14.25 15.55
CA VAL A 249 0.83 13.58 15.94
C VAL A 249 2.07 14.37 15.51
N SER A 250 1.87 15.58 14.97
CA SER A 250 2.94 16.37 14.35
C SER A 250 4.03 16.75 15.35
N HIS A 251 3.66 17.00 16.61
CA HIS A 251 4.60 17.30 17.70
C HIS A 251 5.50 16.12 18.08
N ARG A 252 5.10 14.89 17.73
CA ARG A 252 5.88 13.66 17.96
C ARG A 252 6.79 13.31 16.79
N LEU A 253 6.71 14.05 15.68
CA LEU A 253 7.49 13.81 14.46
C LEU A 253 8.66 14.79 14.40
N THR A 254 9.80 14.29 13.94
CA THR A 254 11.06 15.04 13.84
C THR A 254 11.69 14.83 12.47
N PRO A 255 12.75 15.59 12.11
CA PRO A 255 13.48 15.34 10.86
C PRO A 255 14.06 13.93 10.71
N ASP A 256 14.35 13.23 11.82
CA ASP A 256 14.82 11.83 11.80
C ASP A 256 13.69 10.81 11.56
N SER A 257 12.44 11.24 11.71
CA SER A 257 11.26 10.39 11.59
C SER A 257 11.01 10.05 10.12
N THR A 258 10.49 8.86 9.85
CA THR A 258 10.00 8.48 8.51
C THR A 258 8.50 8.28 8.53
N VAL A 259 7.79 8.94 7.61
CA VAL A 259 6.35 8.78 7.38
C VAL A 259 6.13 8.07 6.04
N LEU A 260 5.49 6.90 6.07
CA LEU A 260 5.05 6.16 4.89
C LEU A 260 3.57 6.41 4.62
N PHE A 261 3.28 6.95 3.44
CA PHE A 261 1.91 7.17 2.97
C PHE A 261 1.42 5.99 2.12
N LEU A 262 0.31 5.37 2.52
CA LEU A 262 -0.32 4.26 1.79
C LEU A 262 -1.72 4.59 1.27
N GLN A 263 -2.18 5.83 1.44
CA GLN A 263 -3.47 6.28 0.93
C GLN A 263 -3.56 6.27 -0.60
N ASN A 264 -4.80 6.24 -1.10
CA ASN A 264 -5.06 6.46 -2.53
C ASN A 264 -5.08 7.95 -2.85
N GLY A 265 -5.04 8.25 -4.16
CA GLY A 265 -4.99 9.63 -4.65
C GLY A 265 -3.59 10.22 -4.58
N MET A 266 -3.48 11.48 -4.99
CA MET A 266 -2.23 12.25 -5.04
C MET A 266 -2.45 13.68 -4.54
N GLY A 267 -1.37 14.39 -4.22
CA GLY A 267 -1.39 15.78 -3.72
C GLY A 267 -1.47 15.92 -2.19
N VAL A 268 -1.63 14.81 -1.44
CA VAL A 268 -1.70 14.87 0.03
C VAL A 268 -0.40 15.35 0.65
N ILE A 269 0.75 14.95 0.10
CA ILE A 269 2.07 15.35 0.62
C ILE A 269 2.27 16.86 0.49
N ASP A 270 1.80 17.46 -0.61
CA ASP A 270 1.88 18.91 -0.82
C ASP A 270 1.05 19.65 0.23
N GLU A 271 -0.17 19.18 0.50
CA GLU A 271 -1.03 19.74 1.55
C GLU A 271 -0.45 19.54 2.96
N VAL A 272 0.21 18.41 3.23
CA VAL A 272 0.89 18.13 4.51
C VAL A 272 2.07 19.08 4.69
N ASN A 273 2.85 19.31 3.64
CA ASN A 273 3.95 20.27 3.67
C ASN A 273 3.44 21.71 3.84
N GLU A 274 2.32 22.07 3.23
CA GLU A 274 1.74 23.42 3.39
C GLU A 274 1.18 23.65 4.80
N LYS A 275 0.46 22.67 5.35
CA LYS A 275 -0.37 22.87 6.56
C LYS A 275 0.23 22.32 7.85
N VAL A 276 1.10 21.31 7.76
CA VAL A 276 1.65 20.59 8.95
C VAL A 276 3.15 20.83 9.09
N PHE A 277 3.91 20.73 8.00
CA PHE A 277 5.38 20.89 8.01
C PHE A 277 5.83 21.97 7.01
N PRO A 278 5.48 23.25 7.25
CA PRO A 278 5.82 24.35 6.35
C PRO A 278 7.33 24.53 6.17
N ASP A 279 8.10 24.44 7.26
CA ASP A 279 9.57 24.54 7.21
C ASP A 279 10.18 23.21 6.69
N PRO A 280 10.94 23.24 5.57
CA PRO A 280 11.66 22.08 5.08
C PRO A 280 12.63 21.44 6.06
N SER A 281 13.18 22.21 7.01
CA SER A 281 14.15 21.73 8.00
C SER A 281 13.51 20.82 9.05
N ASP A 282 12.22 21.02 9.34
CA ASP A 282 11.46 20.27 10.33
C ASP A 282 10.73 19.05 9.72
N ARG A 283 10.77 18.90 8.39
CA ARG A 283 10.05 17.85 7.68
C ARG A 283 10.63 16.47 8.00
N PRO A 284 9.78 15.49 8.34
CA PRO A 284 10.21 14.11 8.40
C PRO A 284 10.51 13.58 6.99
N HIS A 285 11.22 12.47 6.91
CA HIS A 285 11.43 11.76 5.65
C HIS A 285 10.13 11.13 5.14
N TYR A 286 9.83 11.32 3.86
CA TYR A 286 8.62 10.76 3.25
C TYR A 286 8.91 9.54 2.38
N LEU A 287 8.20 8.45 2.68
CA LEU A 287 8.03 7.32 1.80
C LEU A 287 6.62 7.32 1.22
N GLN A 288 6.52 6.93 -0.04
CA GLN A 288 5.25 6.71 -0.70
C GLN A 288 5.09 5.23 -1.01
N GLY A 289 3.92 4.68 -0.72
CA GLY A 289 3.56 3.34 -1.11
C GLY A 289 2.27 3.27 -1.93
N ILE A 290 2.18 2.22 -2.73
CA ILE A 290 1.03 1.86 -3.55
C ILE A 290 0.66 0.42 -3.18
N ILE A 291 -0.54 0.24 -2.63
CA ILE A 291 -1.07 -1.08 -2.31
C ILE A 291 -2.14 -1.47 -3.35
N SER A 292 -2.04 -2.71 -3.82
CA SER A 292 -3.00 -3.33 -4.76
C SER A 292 -3.66 -4.60 -4.21
N HIS A 293 -3.44 -4.93 -2.93
CA HIS A 293 -4.12 -6.04 -2.26
C HIS A 293 -5.62 -5.79 -2.15
N GLY A 294 -6.41 -6.83 -2.40
CA GLY A 294 -7.86 -6.83 -2.17
C GLY A 294 -8.13 -7.11 -0.71
N VAL A 295 -8.60 -6.11 0.04
CA VAL A 295 -8.96 -6.25 1.45
C VAL A 295 -10.31 -5.59 1.71
N LYS A 296 -11.21 -6.32 2.35
CA LYS A 296 -12.54 -5.84 2.72
C LYS A 296 -12.74 -5.97 4.23
N MET A 297 -13.12 -4.87 4.90
CA MET A 297 -13.50 -4.96 6.31
C MET A 297 -14.91 -5.52 6.43
N LYS A 298 -15.05 -6.63 7.16
CA LYS A 298 -16.36 -7.21 7.53
C LYS A 298 -16.92 -6.50 8.76
N LYS A 299 -16.05 -6.29 9.75
CA LYS A 299 -16.35 -5.62 11.02
C LYS A 299 -15.07 -4.92 11.52
N PRO A 300 -15.14 -3.98 12.48
CA PRO A 300 -13.94 -3.37 13.06
C PRO A 300 -12.90 -4.42 13.46
N PHE A 301 -11.64 -4.21 13.04
CA PHE A 301 -10.50 -5.12 13.26
C PHE A 301 -10.66 -6.56 12.71
N HIS A 302 -11.66 -6.81 11.86
CA HIS A 302 -11.86 -8.08 11.16
C HIS A 302 -11.97 -7.82 9.66
N ILE A 303 -10.90 -8.17 8.95
CA ILE A 303 -10.74 -7.99 7.52
C ILE A 303 -10.74 -9.33 6.79
N GLU A 304 -11.31 -9.34 5.59
CA GLU A 304 -11.30 -10.45 4.64
C GLU A 304 -10.31 -10.13 3.52
N TYR A 305 -9.41 -11.09 3.25
CA TYR A 305 -8.48 -11.02 2.14
C TYR A 305 -9.15 -11.51 0.86
N THR A 306 -9.47 -10.59 -0.04
CA THR A 306 -10.24 -10.88 -1.27
C THR A 306 -9.37 -11.07 -2.50
N GLY A 307 -8.11 -10.64 -2.48
CA GLY A 307 -7.24 -10.79 -3.64
C GLY A 307 -5.77 -10.52 -3.36
N LEU A 308 -4.92 -11.36 -3.94
CA LEU A 308 -3.47 -11.15 -3.94
C LEU A 308 -3.12 -9.92 -4.76
N GLY A 309 -2.29 -9.06 -4.16
CA GLY A 309 -1.75 -7.88 -4.80
C GLY A 309 -0.26 -7.74 -4.48
N THR A 310 0.24 -6.54 -4.74
CA THR A 310 1.60 -6.14 -4.43
C THR A 310 1.60 -4.80 -3.71
N THR A 311 2.65 -4.57 -2.93
CA THR A 311 2.93 -3.28 -2.31
C THR A 311 4.19 -2.70 -2.95
N SER A 312 4.09 -1.56 -3.62
CA SER A 312 5.30 -0.87 -4.12
C SER A 312 5.62 0.28 -3.17
N ILE A 313 6.87 0.43 -2.74
CA ILE A 313 7.32 1.54 -1.89
C ILE A 313 8.53 2.26 -2.51
N GLY A 314 8.67 3.55 -2.26
CA GLY A 314 9.85 4.30 -2.64
C GLY A 314 9.84 5.72 -2.09
N ASN A 315 10.98 6.42 -2.23
CA ASN A 315 11.08 7.81 -1.80
C ASN A 315 10.19 8.70 -2.69
N VAL A 316 9.65 9.75 -2.08
CA VAL A 316 8.96 10.82 -2.80
C VAL A 316 9.99 11.60 -3.64
N LEU A 317 9.59 12.04 -4.83
CA LEU A 317 10.39 12.99 -5.61
C LEU A 317 10.45 14.31 -4.85
N SER A 318 11.65 14.69 -4.40
CA SER A 318 11.84 15.96 -3.71
C SER A 318 11.71 17.10 -4.73
N SER A 319 10.95 18.14 -4.37
CA SER A 319 10.87 19.40 -5.14
C SER A 319 12.13 20.25 -4.99
N ILE A 320 13.07 19.87 -4.12
CA ILE A 320 14.35 20.55 -3.97
C ILE A 320 15.13 20.32 -5.27
N PRO A 321 15.59 21.39 -5.95
CA PRO A 321 16.43 21.27 -7.11
C PRO A 321 17.62 20.39 -6.73
N THR A 322 17.82 19.31 -7.49
CA THR A 322 19.15 18.71 -7.62
C THR A 322 20.14 19.85 -7.70
N THR A 323 21.11 19.88 -6.79
CA THR A 323 22.30 20.73 -6.89
C THR A 323 22.69 20.88 -8.36
N THR A 324 23.07 22.08 -8.76
CA THR A 324 23.41 22.57 -10.12
C THR A 324 24.27 21.66 -11.02
N ASP A 325 24.69 20.50 -10.53
CA ASP A 325 25.55 19.52 -11.18
C ASP A 325 24.83 18.26 -11.69
N GLY A 326 23.50 18.17 -11.65
CA GLY A 326 22.74 17.08 -12.29
C GLY A 326 23.06 15.65 -11.79
N LYS A 327 23.82 15.52 -10.70
CA LYS A 327 24.06 14.25 -10.02
C LYS A 327 22.87 13.97 -9.10
N PRO A 328 22.31 12.74 -9.12
CA PRO A 328 21.33 12.35 -8.12
C PRO A 328 21.95 12.59 -6.74
N SER A 329 21.27 13.35 -5.87
CA SER A 329 21.75 13.51 -4.49
C SER A 329 21.78 12.12 -3.88
N ASN A 330 22.99 11.57 -3.74
CA ASN A 330 23.22 10.25 -3.18
C ASN A 330 23.10 10.35 -1.64
N THR A 331 22.03 10.98 -1.17
CA THR A 331 21.75 11.19 0.24
C THR A 331 21.43 9.81 0.82
N PRO A 332 22.26 9.29 1.74
CA PRO A 332 21.98 8.01 2.37
C PRO A 332 20.61 8.06 3.02
N TRP A 333 19.81 7.01 2.84
CA TRP A 333 18.51 6.90 3.50
C TRP A 333 18.70 7.03 5.01
N ALA A 334 17.81 7.80 5.65
CA ALA A 334 17.78 7.86 7.10
C ALA A 334 17.66 6.46 7.70
N PRO A 335 18.23 6.22 8.89
CA PRO A 335 18.14 4.92 9.54
C PRO A 335 16.69 4.42 9.65
N SER A 336 15.76 5.29 10.03
CA SER A 336 14.32 5.00 10.13
C SER A 336 13.72 4.59 8.78
N THR A 337 14.09 5.28 7.69
CA THR A 337 13.64 4.94 6.33
C THR A 337 14.13 3.57 5.90
N LYS A 338 15.42 3.28 6.13
CA LYS A 338 16.03 1.98 5.82
C LYS A 338 15.40 0.86 6.64
N TYR A 339 15.16 1.09 7.93
CA TYR A 339 14.49 0.13 8.80
C TYR A 339 13.07 -0.17 8.32
N LEU A 340 12.26 0.86 8.06
CA LEU A 340 10.87 0.69 7.64
C LEU A 340 10.77 -0.01 6.28
N ALA A 341 11.53 0.44 5.28
CA ALA A 341 11.53 -0.16 3.96
C ALA A 341 12.00 -1.62 3.98
N ARG A 342 13.05 -1.94 4.75
CA ARG A 342 13.53 -3.32 4.92
C ARG A 342 12.50 -4.19 5.63
N THR A 343 11.88 -3.68 6.69
CA THR A 343 10.86 -4.43 7.44
C THR A 343 9.67 -4.77 6.55
N LEU A 344 9.19 -3.82 5.74
CA LEU A 344 8.09 -4.05 4.82
C LEU A 344 8.44 -5.04 3.70
N THR A 345 9.58 -4.86 3.04
CA THR A 345 10.05 -5.76 1.95
C THR A 345 10.32 -7.18 2.41
N LEU A 346 10.75 -7.38 3.67
CA LEU A 346 10.95 -8.70 4.27
C LEU A 346 9.65 -9.31 4.85
N THR A 347 8.51 -8.63 4.75
CA THR A 347 7.23 -9.13 5.26
C THR A 347 6.45 -9.78 4.13
N ALA A 348 6.52 -11.11 4.05
CA ALA A 348 6.00 -11.89 2.92
C ALA A 348 4.54 -11.60 2.54
N PRO A 349 3.57 -11.45 3.48
CA PRO A 349 2.17 -11.15 3.14
C PRO A 349 1.97 -9.83 2.38
N LEU A 350 2.87 -8.86 2.54
CA LEU A 350 2.76 -7.55 1.88
C LEU A 350 3.25 -7.56 0.44
N VAL A 351 3.99 -8.59 0.02
CA VAL A 351 4.61 -8.70 -1.31
C VAL A 351 5.23 -7.36 -1.73
N ALA A 352 6.03 -6.79 -0.81
CA ALA A 352 6.50 -5.43 -0.92
C ALA A 352 7.79 -5.32 -1.75
N VAL A 353 7.83 -4.36 -2.68
CA VAL A 353 8.95 -4.12 -3.58
C VAL A 353 9.37 -2.66 -3.48
N ALA A 354 10.66 -2.41 -3.27
CA ALA A 354 11.24 -1.07 -3.34
C ALA A 354 11.46 -0.67 -4.81
N LYS A 355 11.02 0.53 -5.18
CA LYS A 355 11.20 1.11 -6.54
C LYS A 355 11.84 2.48 -6.46
N SER A 356 12.41 2.92 -7.58
CA SER A 356 12.94 4.29 -7.69
C SER A 356 11.80 5.31 -7.60
N PRO A 357 12.10 6.57 -7.19
CA PRO A 357 11.08 7.62 -7.06
C PRO A 357 10.26 7.82 -8.34
N ILE A 358 10.92 7.82 -9.50
CA ILE A 358 10.25 7.98 -10.79
C ILE A 358 9.34 6.79 -11.14
N ALA A 359 9.75 5.56 -10.78
CA ALA A 359 8.94 4.38 -11.04
C ALA A 359 7.70 4.33 -10.13
N ILE A 360 7.82 4.74 -8.85
CA ILE A 360 6.65 4.90 -7.97
C ILE A 360 5.71 5.97 -8.51
N LEU A 361 6.22 7.14 -8.93
CA LEU A 361 5.39 8.18 -9.52
C LEU A 361 4.63 7.65 -10.75
N GLN A 362 5.32 6.95 -11.65
CA GLN A 362 4.68 6.35 -12.84
C GLN A 362 3.60 5.33 -12.50
N ASP A 363 3.80 4.52 -11.45
CA ASP A 363 2.79 3.55 -11.00
C ASP A 363 1.61 4.24 -10.29
N GLN A 364 1.86 5.31 -9.52
CA GLN A 364 0.81 6.12 -8.90
C GLN A 364 -0.07 6.76 -9.97
N LEU A 365 0.54 7.35 -10.99
CA LEU A 365 -0.18 7.99 -12.10
C LEU A 365 -0.98 6.96 -12.93
N GLU A 366 -0.45 5.75 -13.17
CA GLU A 366 -1.23 4.68 -13.81
C GLU A 366 -2.45 4.31 -12.95
N LYS A 367 -2.27 4.12 -11.63
CA LYS A 367 -3.36 3.80 -10.69
C LYS A 367 -4.38 4.93 -10.60
N LEU A 368 -3.91 6.18 -10.54
CA LEU A 368 -4.73 7.38 -10.50
C LEU A 368 -5.60 7.50 -11.74
N ALA A 369 -5.02 7.32 -12.93
CA ALA A 369 -5.74 7.41 -14.20
C ALA A 369 -6.89 6.39 -14.28
N MET A 370 -6.67 5.16 -13.81
CA MET A 370 -7.73 4.15 -13.73
C MET A 370 -8.84 4.55 -12.73
N ASN A 371 -8.43 5.04 -11.55
CA ASN A 371 -9.36 5.48 -10.52
C ASN A 371 -10.16 6.73 -10.92
N CYS A 372 -9.60 7.64 -11.71
CA CYS A 372 -10.30 8.82 -12.24
C CYS A 372 -11.47 8.48 -13.17
N VAL A 373 -11.53 7.24 -13.66
CA VAL A 373 -12.55 6.77 -14.58
C VAL A 373 -13.52 5.82 -13.88
N ILE A 374 -13.02 4.71 -13.32
CA ILE A 374 -13.87 3.65 -12.77
C ILE A 374 -14.64 4.15 -11.54
N ASN A 375 -13.93 4.78 -10.59
CA ASN A 375 -14.52 5.14 -9.30
C ASN A 375 -15.67 6.16 -9.44
N PRO A 376 -15.50 7.30 -10.13
CA PRO A 376 -16.60 8.25 -10.24
C PRO A 376 -17.75 7.73 -11.11
N LEU A 377 -17.48 6.97 -12.19
CA LEU A 377 -18.56 6.44 -13.04
C LEU A 377 -19.42 5.40 -12.30
N THR A 378 -18.78 4.47 -11.59
CA THR A 378 -19.52 3.51 -10.73
C THR A 378 -20.27 4.23 -9.62
N ALA A 379 -19.65 5.23 -8.98
CA ALA A 379 -20.29 6.02 -7.93
C ALA A 379 -21.49 6.83 -8.42
N LEU A 380 -21.50 7.32 -9.66
CA LEU A 380 -22.61 8.09 -10.24
C LEU A 380 -23.73 7.23 -10.80
N LEU A 381 -23.41 6.05 -11.33
CA LEU A 381 -24.39 5.15 -11.94
C LEU A 381 -24.94 4.10 -10.98
N ASP A 382 -24.30 3.93 -9.82
CA ASP A 382 -24.65 2.89 -8.84
C ASP A 382 -24.51 1.46 -9.39
N VAL A 383 -23.37 1.19 -10.03
CA VAL A 383 -23.09 -0.09 -10.68
C VAL A 383 -21.72 -0.67 -10.27
N LYS A 384 -21.56 -1.98 -10.40
CA LYS A 384 -20.26 -2.65 -10.21
C LYS A 384 -19.29 -2.30 -11.35
N ASN A 385 -18.00 -2.54 -11.12
CA ASN A 385 -16.96 -2.18 -12.09
C ASN A 385 -17.17 -2.82 -13.48
N GLY A 386 -17.63 -4.07 -13.53
CA GLY A 386 -17.82 -4.81 -14.79
C GLY A 386 -18.98 -4.30 -15.62
N GLU A 387 -19.97 -3.66 -15.01
CA GLU A 387 -21.17 -3.14 -15.69
C GLU A 387 -20.88 -1.86 -16.49
N LEU A 388 -19.73 -1.23 -16.24
CA LEU A 388 -19.24 -0.16 -17.10
C LEU A 388 -18.77 -0.67 -18.47
N LEU A 389 -18.49 -1.96 -18.58
CA LEU A 389 -18.07 -2.62 -19.81
C LEU A 389 -19.30 -2.91 -20.69
N TYR A 390 -19.06 -3.12 -21.99
CA TYR A 390 -20.12 -3.41 -22.97
C TYR A 390 -21.19 -2.32 -23.13
N ASN A 391 -20.95 -1.13 -22.57
CA ASN A 391 -21.76 0.06 -22.77
C ASN A 391 -21.02 1.06 -23.67
N TYR A 392 -21.56 1.32 -24.86
CA TYR A 392 -20.97 2.22 -25.86
C TYR A 392 -20.84 3.66 -25.32
N HIS A 393 -21.86 4.16 -24.63
CA HIS A 393 -21.86 5.51 -24.05
C HIS A 393 -20.82 5.66 -22.96
N MET A 394 -20.65 4.63 -22.11
CA MET A 394 -19.61 4.64 -21.08
C MET A 394 -18.23 4.59 -21.70
N THR A 395 -18.00 3.72 -22.68
CA THR A 395 -16.71 3.63 -23.37
C THR A 395 -16.31 4.97 -24.00
N ARG A 396 -17.27 5.72 -24.56
CA ARG A 396 -17.03 7.05 -25.13
C ARG A 396 -16.68 8.08 -24.04
N SER A 397 -17.40 8.06 -22.92
CA SER A 397 -17.12 8.92 -21.76
C SER A 397 -15.74 8.64 -21.15
N MET A 398 -15.40 7.36 -20.97
CA MET A 398 -14.07 6.92 -20.49
C MET A 398 -12.95 7.45 -21.39
N ARG A 399 -13.10 7.34 -22.72
CA ARG A 399 -12.09 7.81 -23.67
C ARG A 399 -11.85 9.32 -23.56
N MET A 400 -12.91 10.11 -23.35
CA MET A 400 -12.79 11.56 -23.21
C MET A 400 -12.14 11.95 -21.88
N LEU A 401 -12.51 11.31 -20.77
CA LEU A 401 -11.86 11.50 -19.47
C LEU A 401 -10.36 11.16 -19.53
N LEU A 402 -10.04 10.00 -20.14
CA LEU A 402 -8.66 9.54 -20.31
C LEU A 402 -7.84 10.45 -21.23
N ALA A 403 -8.46 11.09 -22.21
CA ALA A 403 -7.76 12.04 -23.08
C ALA A 403 -7.26 13.26 -22.27
N GLU A 404 -8.12 13.87 -21.44
CA GLU A 404 -7.71 14.95 -20.55
C GLU A 404 -6.62 14.51 -19.57
N ILE A 405 -6.79 13.34 -18.94
CA ILE A 405 -5.82 12.78 -17.98
C ILE A 405 -4.46 12.54 -18.66
N SER A 406 -4.47 11.93 -19.84
CA SER A 406 -3.26 11.67 -20.65
C SER A 406 -2.53 12.97 -20.99
N THR A 407 -3.24 14.00 -21.44
CA THR A 407 -2.67 15.31 -21.77
C THR A 407 -2.00 15.95 -20.56
N VAL A 408 -2.66 15.95 -19.39
CA VAL A 408 -2.06 16.49 -18.15
C VAL A 408 -0.83 15.69 -17.74
N ILE A 409 -0.93 14.36 -17.66
CA ILE A 409 0.18 13.51 -17.22
C ILE A 409 1.40 13.65 -18.13
N CYS A 410 1.21 13.68 -19.45
CA CYS A 410 2.30 13.81 -20.40
C CYS A 410 2.97 15.20 -20.38
N ALA A 411 2.34 16.19 -19.76
CA ALA A 411 2.85 17.56 -19.63
C ALA A 411 3.43 17.85 -18.23
N LEU A 412 3.46 16.86 -17.33
CA LEU A 412 4.02 17.02 -15.99
C LEU A 412 5.55 17.24 -16.05
N PRO A 413 6.09 18.29 -15.42
CA PRO A 413 7.53 18.55 -15.38
C PRO A 413 8.30 17.44 -14.66
N GLU A 414 7.67 16.75 -13.70
CA GLU A 414 8.28 15.63 -12.97
C GLU A 414 8.59 14.42 -13.87
N LEU A 415 8.00 14.37 -15.07
CA LEU A 415 8.21 13.33 -16.07
C LEU A 415 9.02 13.81 -17.28
N ASP A 416 9.53 15.05 -17.25
CA ASP A 416 10.34 15.57 -18.36
C ASP A 416 11.64 14.77 -18.51
N GLY A 417 12.03 14.51 -19.76
CA GLY A 417 13.19 13.68 -20.10
C GLY A 417 13.04 12.17 -19.82
N VAL A 418 11.93 11.70 -19.23
CA VAL A 418 11.73 10.26 -18.96
C VAL A 418 11.29 9.52 -20.23
N PRO A 419 12.02 8.47 -20.66
CA PRO A 419 11.71 7.79 -21.91
C PRO A 419 10.38 7.02 -21.83
N GLY A 420 9.62 7.05 -22.94
CA GLY A 420 8.41 6.25 -23.08
C GLY A 420 7.17 6.76 -22.33
N VAL A 421 7.21 7.94 -21.69
CA VAL A 421 6.06 8.52 -20.97
C VAL A 421 4.84 8.67 -21.87
N LYS A 422 5.00 9.28 -23.06
CA LYS A 422 3.90 9.48 -24.02
C LYS A 422 3.23 8.18 -24.46
N GLU A 423 4.01 7.11 -24.61
CA GLU A 423 3.47 5.79 -24.94
C GLU A 423 2.78 5.15 -23.73
N ARG A 424 3.43 5.20 -22.55
CA ARG A 424 2.95 4.64 -21.29
C ARG A 424 1.60 5.21 -20.87
N PHE A 425 1.44 6.52 -21.01
CA PHE A 425 0.23 7.25 -20.64
C PHE A 425 -0.65 7.62 -21.84
N SER A 426 -0.41 7.04 -23.01
CA SER A 426 -1.29 7.22 -24.16
C SER A 426 -2.73 6.81 -23.83
N THR A 427 -3.69 7.54 -24.39
CA THR A 427 -5.12 7.33 -24.14
C THR A 427 -5.54 5.89 -24.40
N GLU A 428 -5.03 5.27 -25.47
CA GLU A 428 -5.35 3.87 -25.81
C GLU A 428 -4.76 2.87 -24.82
N ARG A 429 -3.53 3.07 -24.34
CA ARG A 429 -2.92 2.21 -23.33
C ARG A 429 -3.65 2.34 -21.98
N LEU A 430 -3.97 3.56 -21.56
CA LEU A 430 -4.75 3.78 -20.34
C LEU A 430 -6.16 3.19 -20.45
N LYS A 431 -6.81 3.30 -21.61
CA LYS A 431 -8.10 2.66 -21.87
C LYS A 431 -8.01 1.13 -21.76
N ALA A 432 -7.00 0.52 -22.35
CA ALA A 432 -6.77 -0.92 -22.24
C ALA A 432 -6.54 -1.34 -20.78
N ARG A 433 -5.82 -0.54 -19.99
CA ARG A 433 -5.64 -0.75 -18.54
C ARG A 433 -6.96 -0.67 -17.77
N VAL A 434 -7.78 0.35 -18.03
CA VAL A 434 -9.12 0.50 -17.42
C VAL A 434 -10.00 -0.70 -17.73
N ILE A 435 -10.07 -1.11 -18.99
CA ILE A 435 -10.86 -2.29 -19.42
C ILE A 435 -10.35 -3.56 -18.74
N LYS A 436 -9.03 -3.76 -18.67
CA LYS A 436 -8.44 -4.92 -17.99
C LYS A 436 -8.77 -4.93 -16.50
N LEU A 437 -8.68 -3.78 -15.83
CA LEU A 437 -8.99 -3.67 -14.41
C LEU A 437 -10.48 -3.90 -14.14
N ALA A 438 -11.37 -3.27 -14.92
CA ALA A 438 -12.81 -3.44 -14.80
C ALA A 438 -13.24 -4.90 -15.04
N ASN A 439 -12.62 -5.61 -15.98
CA ASN A 439 -12.85 -7.06 -16.17
C ASN A 439 -12.36 -7.88 -14.99
N ALA A 440 -11.12 -7.67 -14.55
CA ALA A 440 -10.52 -8.42 -13.44
C ALA A 440 -11.26 -8.19 -12.10
N THR A 441 -11.92 -7.04 -11.96
CA THR A 441 -12.68 -6.66 -10.77
C THR A 441 -14.18 -6.55 -11.04
N ALA A 442 -14.70 -7.27 -12.04
CA ALA A 442 -16.05 -7.07 -12.57
C ALA A 442 -17.15 -7.13 -11.50
N GLN A 443 -17.01 -8.04 -10.53
CA GLN A 443 -17.98 -8.22 -9.45
C GLN A 443 -17.78 -7.27 -8.25
N ASN A 444 -16.70 -6.49 -8.25
CA ASN A 444 -16.37 -5.62 -7.14
C ASN A 444 -17.13 -4.29 -7.25
N THR A 445 -17.62 -3.82 -6.11
CA THR A 445 -18.08 -2.45 -5.89
C THR A 445 -16.84 -1.56 -5.71
N SER A 446 -16.72 -0.46 -6.45
CA SER A 446 -15.59 0.47 -6.31
C SER A 446 -15.55 1.10 -4.91
N SER A 447 -14.36 1.51 -4.45
CA SER A 447 -14.22 2.13 -3.13
C SER A 447 -15.04 3.41 -2.99
N MET A 448 -15.14 4.20 -4.05
CA MET A 448 -15.92 5.43 -4.05
C MET A 448 -17.42 5.16 -3.99
N LEU A 449 -17.91 4.12 -4.68
CA LEU A 449 -19.31 3.72 -4.58
C LEU A 449 -19.65 3.20 -3.17
N GLN A 450 -18.77 2.40 -2.57
CA GLN A 450 -18.92 1.98 -1.17
C GLN A 450 -18.99 3.18 -0.22
N ASP A 451 -18.20 4.21 -0.46
CA ASP A 451 -18.21 5.44 0.33
C ASP A 451 -19.52 6.22 0.17
N VAL A 452 -20.05 6.31 -1.05
CA VAL A 452 -21.34 6.93 -1.33
C VAL A 452 -22.47 6.16 -0.64
N HIS A 453 -22.49 4.83 -0.70
CA HIS A 453 -23.47 4.01 0.01
C HIS A 453 -23.37 4.16 1.53
N ALA A 454 -22.16 4.28 2.06
CA ALA A 454 -21.92 4.48 3.48
C ALA A 454 -22.02 5.95 3.93
N MET A 455 -22.42 6.87 3.04
CA MET A 455 -22.50 8.33 3.28
C MET A 455 -21.19 8.95 3.80
N LYS A 456 -20.06 8.35 3.45
CA LYS A 456 -18.72 8.81 3.81
C LYS A 456 -18.20 9.82 2.80
N THR A 457 -17.28 10.66 3.24
CA THR A 457 -16.52 11.52 2.34
C THR A 457 -15.69 10.66 1.37
N THR A 458 -15.79 10.97 0.08
CA THR A 458 -15.09 10.26 -1.00
C THR A 458 -13.71 10.88 -1.23
N GLU A 459 -12.82 10.15 -1.89
CA GLU A 459 -11.47 10.64 -2.25
C GLU A 459 -11.43 11.39 -3.60
N ILE A 460 -12.59 11.84 -4.12
CA ILE A 460 -12.71 12.38 -5.48
C ILE A 460 -11.81 13.60 -5.73
N GLU A 461 -11.62 14.46 -4.73
CA GLU A 461 -10.77 15.66 -4.80
C GLU A 461 -9.27 15.32 -4.87
N TYR A 462 -8.88 14.15 -4.40
CA TYR A 462 -7.49 13.64 -4.46
C TYR A 462 -7.27 12.70 -5.65
N ILE A 463 -8.35 12.35 -6.36
CA ILE A 463 -8.32 11.51 -7.57
C ILE A 463 -8.48 12.41 -8.80
N ASN A 464 -9.72 12.79 -9.14
CA ASN A 464 -9.99 13.68 -10.27
C ASN A 464 -9.57 15.12 -9.96
N GLY A 465 -9.75 15.57 -8.70
CA GLY A 465 -9.34 16.90 -8.30
C GLY A 465 -7.84 17.14 -8.41
N TYR A 466 -7.00 16.11 -8.20
CA TYR A 466 -5.56 16.21 -8.45
C TYR A 466 -5.25 16.50 -9.91
N ILE A 467 -5.87 15.76 -10.85
CA ILE A 467 -5.70 16.01 -12.29
C ILE A 467 -6.16 17.41 -12.68
N VAL A 468 -7.27 17.88 -12.11
CA VAL A 468 -7.78 19.24 -12.37
C VAL A 468 -6.81 20.30 -11.85
N ARG A 469 -6.28 20.16 -10.62
CA ARG A 469 -5.28 21.09 -10.06
C ARG A 469 -4.03 21.17 -10.93
N ARG A 470 -3.45 20.01 -11.26
CA ARG A 470 -2.27 19.92 -12.13
C ARG A 470 -2.55 20.45 -13.54
N GLY A 471 -3.74 20.21 -14.09
CA GLY A 471 -4.16 20.78 -15.36
C GLY A 471 -4.17 22.31 -15.32
N ASN A 472 -4.75 22.90 -14.28
CA ASN A 472 -4.79 24.36 -14.10
C ASN A 472 -3.39 24.96 -13.98
N GLU A 473 -2.49 24.34 -13.21
CA GLU A 473 -1.08 24.77 -13.08
C GLU A 473 -0.32 24.75 -14.41
N LEU A 474 -0.67 23.82 -15.30
CA LEU A 474 -0.08 23.69 -16.65
C LEU A 474 -0.84 24.49 -17.73
N GLY A 475 -1.92 25.17 -17.39
CA GLY A 475 -2.79 25.86 -18.35
C GLY A 475 -3.62 24.92 -19.24
N ILE A 476 -3.77 23.65 -18.86
CA ILE A 476 -4.54 22.63 -19.58
C ILE A 476 -5.94 22.54 -18.96
N ARG A 477 -6.99 22.77 -19.75
CA ARG A 477 -8.37 22.68 -19.28
C ARG A 477 -8.81 21.22 -19.11
N CYS A 478 -9.26 20.86 -17.91
CA CYS A 478 -9.78 19.52 -17.57
C CYS A 478 -11.29 19.57 -17.26
N ALA A 479 -12.09 20.03 -18.22
CA ALA A 479 -13.50 20.32 -18.00
C ALA A 479 -14.31 19.07 -17.64
N LEU A 480 -14.02 17.93 -18.24
CA LEU A 480 -14.76 16.68 -18.00
C LEU A 480 -14.40 16.07 -16.65
N ASN A 481 -13.12 16.07 -16.28
CA ASN A 481 -12.68 15.64 -14.96
C ASN A 481 -13.19 16.56 -13.84
N TYR A 482 -13.28 17.87 -14.11
CA TYR A 482 -13.90 18.81 -13.17
C TYR A 482 -15.41 18.56 -13.02
N MET A 483 -16.12 18.38 -14.14
CA MET A 483 -17.56 18.09 -14.12
C MET A 483 -17.86 16.81 -13.35
N ILE A 484 -17.13 15.71 -13.62
CA ILE A 484 -17.41 14.44 -12.94
C ILE A 484 -17.09 14.51 -11.44
N MET A 485 -16.06 15.27 -11.06
CA MET A 485 -15.76 15.56 -9.65
C MET A 485 -16.94 16.27 -8.97
N GLN A 486 -17.46 17.33 -9.57
CA GLN A 486 -18.59 18.09 -9.03
C GLN A 486 -19.87 17.25 -8.94
N LEU A 487 -20.14 16.38 -9.93
CA LEU A 487 -21.29 15.48 -9.89
C LEU A 487 -21.20 14.49 -8.72
N VAL A 488 -20.02 13.92 -8.45
CA VAL A 488 -19.83 13.00 -7.32
C VAL A 488 -19.99 13.72 -5.99
N LEU A 489 -19.42 14.93 -5.85
CA LEU A 489 -19.59 15.76 -4.65
C LEU A 489 -21.06 16.10 -4.43
N GLY A 490 -21.76 16.55 -5.48
CA GLY A 490 -23.19 16.84 -5.45
C GLY A 490 -24.04 15.63 -5.07
N ARG A 491 -23.78 14.46 -5.67
CA ARG A 491 -24.47 13.21 -5.30
C ARG A 491 -24.30 12.88 -3.82
N ASN A 492 -23.08 12.97 -3.29
CA ASN A 492 -22.81 12.69 -1.87
C ASN A 492 -23.54 13.69 -0.95
N GLN A 493 -23.57 14.98 -1.32
CA GLN A 493 -24.29 15.99 -0.56
C GLN A 493 -25.81 15.77 -0.58
N ILE A 494 -26.38 15.40 -1.73
CA ILE A 494 -27.82 15.06 -1.85
C ILE A 494 -28.16 13.88 -0.95
N SER A 495 -27.34 12.83 -0.93
CA SER A 495 -27.54 11.67 -0.03
C SER A 495 -27.53 12.08 1.44
N LYS A 496 -26.59 12.91 1.87
CA LYS A 496 -26.52 13.41 3.25
C LYS A 496 -27.73 14.26 3.64
N LEU A 497 -28.19 15.13 2.74
CA LEU A 497 -29.37 15.97 3.00
C LEU A 497 -30.66 15.16 3.09
N ARG A 498 -30.81 14.11 2.27
CA ARG A 498 -31.96 13.19 2.36
C ARG A 498 -32.02 12.48 3.70
N GLU A 499 -30.88 12.02 4.20
CA GLU A 499 -30.78 11.38 5.52
C GLU A 499 -31.10 12.37 6.65
N ALA A 500 -30.51 13.56 6.61
CA ALA A 500 -30.77 14.59 7.63
C ALA A 500 -32.21 15.10 7.63
N GLY A 501 -32.90 15.04 6.49
CA GLY A 501 -34.31 15.39 6.34
C GLY A 501 -35.29 14.24 6.60
N ALA A 502 -34.79 13.01 6.79
CA ALA A 502 -35.64 11.89 7.18
C ALA A 502 -36.04 12.08 8.65
N VAL A 503 -37.35 12.13 8.92
CA VAL A 503 -37.85 12.08 10.30
C VAL A 503 -37.53 10.68 10.83
N PRO A 504 -36.74 10.54 11.90
CA PRO A 504 -36.51 9.23 12.50
C PRO A 504 -37.83 8.73 13.07
N LEU A 505 -38.43 7.72 12.43
CA LEU A 505 -39.54 6.99 13.04
C LEU A 505 -39.02 6.38 14.34
N SER A 506 -39.74 6.59 15.42
CA SER A 506 -39.37 5.96 16.69
C SER A 506 -39.49 4.44 16.52
N PRO A 507 -38.67 3.61 17.21
CA PRO A 507 -38.81 2.16 17.14
C PRO A 507 -40.21 1.64 17.49
N LEU A 508 -41.00 2.44 18.22
CA LEU A 508 -42.39 2.16 18.58
C LEU A 508 -43.35 2.36 17.40
N GLU A 509 -43.07 3.29 16.49
CA GLU A 509 -43.91 3.56 15.31
C GLU A 509 -43.73 2.52 14.20
N VAL A 510 -42.60 1.79 14.21
CA VAL A 510 -42.35 0.68 13.26
C VAL A 510 -43.15 -0.57 13.64
N GLU A 511 -43.33 -0.84 14.94
CA GLU A 511 -44.17 -1.95 15.42
C GLU A 511 -45.67 -1.70 15.17
N GLU A 512 -46.13 -0.44 15.22
CA GLU A 512 -47.53 -0.10 14.89
C GLU A 512 -47.84 -0.26 13.40
N MET A 513 -46.87 -0.02 12.50
CA MET A 513 -47.07 -0.21 11.06
C MET A 513 -47.04 -1.68 10.62
N GLU A 514 -46.32 -2.56 11.31
CA GLU A 514 -46.35 -4.01 11.03
C GLU A 514 -47.60 -4.71 11.59
N GLY A 515 -48.36 -4.04 12.48
CA GLY A 515 -49.59 -4.55 13.08
C GLY A 515 -50.88 -4.34 12.25
N GLU A 516 -50.87 -3.44 11.26
CA GLU A 516 -52.08 -3.07 10.50
C GLU A 516 -52.27 -3.83 9.17
N GLU A 517 -51.29 -4.63 8.70
CA GLU A 517 -51.46 -5.48 7.49
C GLU A 517 -52.16 -6.82 7.77
N GLY A 518 -52.73 -6.99 8.97
CA GLY A 518 -53.39 -8.22 9.41
C GLY A 518 -54.84 -8.06 9.83
N LEU A 519 -55.72 -7.55 8.96
CA LEU A 519 -57.18 -7.70 9.09
C LEU A 519 -57.87 -7.87 7.73
#